data_AF-A0A5A4M331-F1
#
_entry.id   AF-A0A5A4M331-F1
#
_cell.length_a   1.000
_cell.length_b   1.000
_cell.length_c   1.000
_cell.angle_alpha   90.00
_cell.angle_beta   90.00
_cell.angle_gamma   90.00
#
_symmetry.space_group_name_H-M   'P 1'
#
loop_
_entity.id
_entity.type
_entity.pdbx_description
1 polymer ?
#
loop_
_entity_poly.entity_id
_entity_poly.type
_entity_poly.pdbx_seq_one_letter_code
_entity_poly.pdbx_strand_id
1 'polypeptide(L)'
;MGSMKELLFEMQEERRDEWIAENYPDAEEGTPEWDAAAQEYSWFQDWMEEAAEQQYFEASLASIPDRLQDAKAELDELESLMQFNQPRIVERMAYVHCVSVLDSFLMYSARALLSHPPHLQKFLHEADSLVPNKEDRRKLLASKWVEQEPDKDTPEKVYTWRAQSLVAKKTFQSHKVIGWYFSRMLTTPHEWPLEEIKGVIKIRNALVHRNGVTESLEPVYISSGSVQNAICTVRAFITVAAETLLQEDALYRTDDGIF
;
A
#
# COMPACT_ATOMS: atom_id res chain seq x y z
N MET A 1 -10.38 -39.77 8.01
CA MET A 1 -9.69 -38.52 7.64
C MET A 1 -8.64 -38.76 6.52
N GLY A 2 -8.86 -39.70 5.57
CA GLY A 2 -7.87 -40.04 4.52
C GLY A 2 -8.29 -39.59 3.10
N SER A 3 -9.57 -39.74 2.75
CA SER A 3 -10.04 -39.62 1.35
C SER A 3 -9.86 -38.24 0.69
N MET A 4 -10.01 -37.12 1.41
CA MET A 4 -9.81 -35.79 0.81
C MET A 4 -8.32 -35.46 0.60
N LYS A 5 -7.45 -35.99 1.47
CA LYS A 5 -6.01 -35.78 1.37
C LYS A 5 -5.44 -36.60 0.22
N GLU A 6 -5.84 -37.87 0.12
CA GLU A 6 -5.49 -38.76 -1.00
C GLU A 6 -5.94 -38.18 -2.35
N LEU A 7 -7.19 -37.69 -2.45
CA LEU A 7 -7.69 -37.04 -3.66
C LEU A 7 -6.87 -35.80 -4.06
N LEU A 8 -6.45 -34.98 -3.09
CA LEU A 8 -5.61 -33.81 -3.34
C LEU A 8 -4.20 -34.21 -3.83
N PHE A 9 -3.64 -35.30 -3.30
CA PHE A 9 -2.36 -35.82 -3.76
C PHE A 9 -2.46 -36.38 -5.19
N GLU A 10 -3.49 -37.17 -5.49
CA GLU A 10 -3.75 -37.70 -6.83
C GLU A 10 -3.91 -36.57 -7.86
N MET A 11 -4.67 -35.52 -7.53
CA MET A 11 -4.82 -34.34 -8.38
C MET A 11 -3.52 -33.54 -8.59
N GLN A 12 -2.61 -33.54 -7.61
CA GLN A 12 -1.31 -32.88 -7.76
C GLN A 12 -0.35 -33.70 -8.63
N GLU A 13 -0.37 -35.03 -8.50
CA GLU A 13 0.41 -35.94 -9.33
C GLU A 13 -0.06 -35.90 -10.79
N GLU A 14 -1.37 -35.96 -11.04
CA GLU A 14 -1.92 -35.85 -12.40
C GLU A 14 -1.49 -34.53 -13.09
N ARG A 15 -1.56 -33.40 -12.38
CA ARG A 15 -1.15 -32.09 -12.95
C ARG A 15 0.35 -31.99 -13.20
N ARG A 16 1.16 -32.64 -12.38
CA ARG A 16 2.61 -32.73 -12.59
C ARG A 16 2.89 -33.56 -13.84
N ASP A 17 2.27 -34.73 -13.95
CA ASP A 17 2.52 -35.68 -15.02
C ASP A 17 2.04 -35.13 -16.37
N GLU A 18 0.90 -34.43 -16.40
CA GLU A 18 0.42 -33.67 -17.56
C GLU A 18 1.43 -32.58 -17.99
N TRP A 19 1.95 -31.78 -17.05
CA TRP A 19 2.92 -30.73 -17.35
C TRP A 19 4.25 -31.30 -17.86
N ILE A 20 4.73 -32.42 -17.29
CA ILE A 20 5.94 -33.10 -17.75
C ILE A 20 5.73 -33.65 -19.15
N ALA A 21 4.58 -34.27 -19.45
CA ALA A 21 4.28 -34.78 -20.79
C ALA A 21 4.23 -33.67 -21.85
N GLU A 22 3.80 -32.46 -21.48
CA GLU A 22 3.76 -31.29 -22.38
C GLU A 22 5.14 -30.64 -22.60
N ASN A 23 5.97 -30.53 -21.56
CA ASN A 23 7.24 -29.78 -21.61
C ASN A 23 8.46 -30.67 -21.86
N TYR A 24 8.39 -31.94 -21.47
CA TYR A 24 9.44 -32.96 -21.57
C TYR A 24 8.88 -34.27 -22.12
N PRO A 25 8.44 -34.30 -23.40
CA PRO A 25 7.74 -35.45 -23.99
C PRO A 25 8.59 -36.73 -24.07
N ASP A 26 9.91 -36.62 -23.96
CA ASP A 26 10.86 -37.73 -23.98
C ASP A 26 11.20 -38.26 -22.56
N ALA A 27 10.68 -37.63 -21.49
CA ALA A 27 10.88 -38.08 -20.12
C ALA A 27 9.86 -39.18 -19.77
N GLU A 28 10.35 -40.34 -19.36
CA GLU A 28 9.51 -41.49 -18.95
C GLU A 28 9.54 -41.65 -17.43
N GLU A 29 8.40 -42.02 -16.85
CA GLU A 29 8.28 -42.21 -15.40
C GLU A 29 9.35 -43.19 -14.85
N GLY A 30 10.10 -42.73 -13.85
CA GLY A 30 11.19 -43.49 -13.23
C GLY A 30 12.56 -43.35 -13.90
N THR A 31 12.70 -42.49 -14.92
CA THR A 31 14.01 -42.09 -15.45
C THR A 31 14.58 -40.87 -14.71
N PRO A 32 15.92 -40.67 -14.72
CA PRO A 32 16.54 -39.45 -14.19
C PRO A 32 16.00 -38.17 -14.83
N GLU A 33 15.60 -38.24 -16.10
CA GLU A 33 15.02 -37.13 -16.84
C GLU A 33 13.61 -36.77 -16.34
N TRP A 34 12.82 -37.77 -15.93
CA TRP A 34 11.53 -37.55 -15.28
C TRP A 34 11.67 -36.95 -13.88
N ASP A 35 12.62 -37.44 -13.09
CA ASP A 35 12.90 -36.88 -11.76
C ASP A 35 13.36 -35.41 -11.85
N ALA A 36 14.16 -35.07 -12.88
CA ALA A 36 14.56 -33.70 -13.17
C ALA A 36 13.36 -32.83 -13.61
N ALA A 37 12.51 -33.31 -14.51
CA ALA A 37 11.31 -32.60 -14.95
C ALA A 37 10.30 -32.39 -13.80
N ALA A 38 10.15 -33.36 -12.90
CA ALA A 38 9.35 -33.25 -11.68
C ALA A 38 9.91 -32.19 -10.71
N GLN A 39 11.24 -32.10 -10.59
CA GLN A 39 11.89 -31.05 -9.81
C GLN A 39 11.66 -29.67 -10.42
N GLU A 40 11.76 -29.53 -11.75
CA GLU A 40 11.47 -28.28 -12.43
C GLU A 40 10.00 -27.86 -12.30
N TYR A 41 9.06 -28.81 -12.36
CA TYR A 41 7.66 -28.54 -12.10
C TYR A 41 7.43 -28.00 -10.68
N SER A 42 8.12 -28.58 -9.68
CA SER A 42 8.07 -28.07 -8.30
C SER A 42 8.54 -26.62 -8.22
N TRP A 43 9.68 -26.28 -8.83
CA TRP A 43 10.16 -24.90 -8.87
C TRP A 43 9.24 -23.97 -9.64
N PHE A 44 8.61 -24.45 -10.70
CA PHE A 44 7.62 -23.70 -11.46
C PHE A 44 6.38 -23.39 -10.62
N GLN A 45 5.91 -24.35 -9.80
CA GLN A 45 4.81 -24.12 -8.86
C GLN A 45 5.17 -23.09 -7.79
N ASP A 46 6.35 -23.23 -7.16
CA ASP A 46 6.83 -22.28 -6.17
C ASP A 46 6.89 -20.86 -6.76
N TRP A 47 7.44 -20.73 -7.98
CA TRP A 47 7.50 -19.46 -8.69
C TRP A 47 6.11 -18.89 -9.04
N MET A 48 5.17 -19.74 -9.45
CA MET A 48 3.79 -19.33 -9.74
C MET A 48 3.06 -18.84 -8.49
N GLU A 49 3.26 -19.50 -7.35
CA GLU A 49 2.70 -19.10 -6.06
C GLU A 49 3.29 -17.75 -5.62
N GLU A 50 4.63 -17.60 -5.63
CA GLU A 50 5.31 -16.34 -5.34
C GLU A 50 4.83 -15.21 -6.27
N ALA A 51 4.66 -15.49 -7.56
CA ALA A 51 4.15 -14.51 -8.53
C ALA A 51 2.70 -14.12 -8.25
N ALA A 52 1.84 -15.07 -7.86
CA ALA A 52 0.46 -14.81 -7.48
C ALA A 52 0.36 -14.00 -6.18
N GLU A 53 1.17 -14.33 -5.17
CA GLU A 53 1.27 -13.56 -3.93
C GLU A 53 1.72 -12.12 -4.19
N GLN A 54 2.75 -11.95 -5.03
CA GLN A 54 3.24 -10.63 -5.42
C GLN A 54 2.15 -9.83 -6.17
N GLN A 55 1.42 -10.46 -7.09
CA GLN A 55 0.30 -9.82 -7.78
C GLN A 55 -0.82 -9.42 -6.83
N TYR A 56 -1.18 -10.30 -5.89
CA TYR A 56 -2.17 -9.99 -4.86
C TYR A 56 -1.72 -8.83 -3.98
N PHE A 57 -0.47 -8.82 -3.54
CA PHE A 57 0.11 -7.72 -2.77
C PHE A 57 0.01 -6.40 -3.53
N GLU A 58 0.42 -6.37 -4.80
CA GLU A 58 0.34 -5.18 -5.64
C GLU A 58 -1.11 -4.71 -5.88
N ALA A 59 -2.05 -5.64 -6.11
CA ALA A 59 -3.46 -5.34 -6.23
C ALA A 59 -4.02 -4.74 -4.93
N SER A 60 -3.63 -5.31 -3.79
CA SER A 60 -4.03 -4.84 -2.47
C SER A 60 -3.47 -3.43 -2.17
N LEU A 61 -2.30 -3.06 -2.70
CA LEU A 61 -1.77 -1.68 -2.60
C LEU A 61 -2.63 -0.64 -3.34
N ALA A 62 -3.50 -1.10 -4.24
CA ALA A 62 -4.48 -0.28 -4.93
C ALA A 62 -5.90 -0.38 -4.34
N SER A 63 -6.10 -1.12 -3.24
CA SER A 63 -7.40 -1.32 -2.57
C SER A 63 -7.48 -0.49 -1.29
N ILE A 64 -8.37 0.51 -1.26
CA ILE A 64 -8.62 1.30 -0.05
C ILE A 64 -9.18 0.44 1.10
N PRO A 65 -10.16 -0.47 0.87
CA PRO A 65 -10.65 -1.37 1.92
C PRO A 65 -9.55 -2.22 2.56
N ASP A 66 -8.67 -2.82 1.76
CA ASP A 66 -7.60 -3.68 2.28
C ASP A 66 -6.62 -2.85 3.12
N ARG A 67 -6.20 -1.69 2.62
CA ARG A 67 -5.30 -0.79 3.35
C ARG A 67 -5.91 -0.25 4.63
N LEU A 68 -7.23 -0.08 4.69
CA LEU A 68 -7.93 0.23 5.93
C LEU A 68 -7.88 -0.94 6.92
N GLN A 69 -8.06 -2.17 6.44
CA GLN A 69 -7.97 -3.36 7.28
C GLN A 69 -6.57 -3.55 7.85
N ASP A 70 -5.53 -3.40 7.03
CA ASP A 70 -4.14 -3.51 7.47
C ASP A 70 -3.79 -2.44 8.49
N ALA A 71 -4.19 -1.19 8.24
CA ALA A 71 -3.95 -0.10 9.17
C ALA A 71 -4.64 -0.33 10.53
N LYS A 72 -5.83 -0.95 10.55
CA LYS A 72 -6.50 -1.34 11.79
C LYS A 72 -5.75 -2.46 12.50
N ALA A 73 -5.36 -3.50 11.78
CA ALA A 73 -4.62 -4.63 12.33
C ALA A 73 -3.29 -4.19 12.94
N GLU A 74 -2.51 -3.36 12.24
CA GLU A 74 -1.24 -2.81 12.75
C GLU A 74 -1.44 -1.98 14.03
N LEU A 75 -2.51 -1.17 14.11
CA LEU A 75 -2.82 -0.41 15.33
C LEU A 75 -3.26 -1.30 16.49
N ASP A 76 -4.01 -2.37 16.23
CA ASP A 76 -4.46 -3.33 17.23
C ASP A 76 -3.28 -4.16 17.78
N GLU A 77 -2.33 -4.52 16.93
CA GLU A 77 -1.06 -5.14 17.35
C GLU A 77 -0.24 -4.22 18.24
N LEU A 78 -0.10 -2.94 17.85
CA LEU A 78 0.59 -1.94 18.67
C LEU A 78 -0.11 -1.74 20.02
N GLU A 79 -1.44 -1.68 20.03
CA GLU A 79 -2.21 -1.54 21.26
C GLU A 79 -2.01 -2.75 22.18
N SER A 80 -2.02 -3.96 21.62
CA SER A 80 -1.75 -5.20 22.34
C SER A 80 -0.33 -5.22 22.93
N LEU A 81 0.67 -4.75 22.18
CA LEU A 81 2.05 -4.64 22.65
C LEU A 81 2.18 -3.68 23.85
N MET A 82 1.40 -2.59 23.86
CA MET A 82 1.41 -1.59 24.93
C MET A 82 0.67 -2.01 26.21
N GLN A 83 0.07 -3.21 26.25
CA GLN A 83 -0.54 -3.76 27.48
C GLN A 83 0.52 -4.21 28.50
N PHE A 84 1.76 -4.41 28.07
CA PHE A 84 2.88 -4.84 28.90
C PHE A 84 3.85 -3.70 29.17
N ASN A 85 4.67 -3.83 30.22
CA ASN A 85 5.75 -2.88 30.46
C ASN A 85 6.80 -2.98 29.35
N GLN A 86 6.85 -1.97 28.50
CA GLN A 86 7.80 -1.89 27.40
C GLN A 86 9.04 -1.08 27.78
N PRO A 87 10.23 -1.44 27.27
CA PRO A 87 11.39 -0.56 27.33
C PRO A 87 11.11 0.77 26.62
N ARG A 88 11.69 1.86 27.12
CA ARG A 88 11.52 3.22 26.54
C ARG A 88 11.78 3.31 25.03
N ILE A 89 12.71 2.52 24.52
CA ILE A 89 13.01 2.49 23.09
C ILE A 89 11.85 1.90 22.29
N VAL A 90 11.18 0.87 22.81
CA VAL A 90 10.02 0.24 22.19
C VAL A 90 8.84 1.20 22.20
N GLU A 91 8.59 1.90 23.32
CA GLU A 91 7.54 2.92 23.41
C GLU A 91 7.75 4.04 22.37
N ARG A 92 8.99 4.51 22.20
CA ARG A 92 9.35 5.50 21.18
C ARG A 92 9.13 4.98 19.76
N MET A 93 9.55 3.74 19.48
CA MET A 93 9.35 3.13 18.16
C MET A 93 7.87 2.94 17.85
N ALA A 94 7.08 2.44 18.81
CA ALA A 94 5.64 2.27 18.66
C ALA A 94 4.94 3.61 18.39
N TYR A 95 5.32 4.67 19.11
CA TYR A 95 4.80 6.02 18.86
C TYR A 95 5.11 6.51 17.44
N VAL A 96 6.36 6.34 16.98
CA VAL A 96 6.76 6.73 15.63
C VAL A 96 5.99 5.94 14.59
N HIS A 97 5.83 4.63 14.81
CA HIS A 97 5.15 3.73 13.89
C HIS A 97 3.65 4.05 13.76
N CYS A 98 2.97 4.53 14.81
CA CYS A 98 1.58 5.02 14.70
C CYS A 98 1.41 6.06 13.57
N VAL A 99 2.36 6.98 13.41
CA VAL A 99 2.33 7.96 12.31
C VAL A 99 2.71 7.33 10.97
N SER A 100 3.56 6.31 10.96
CA SER A 100 3.88 5.54 9.75
C SER A 100 2.67 4.75 9.23
N VAL A 101 1.84 4.20 10.12
CA VAL A 101 0.57 3.54 9.75
C VAL A 101 -0.36 4.54 9.05
N LEU A 102 -0.55 5.72 9.66
CA LEU A 102 -1.33 6.80 9.05
C LEU A 102 -0.78 7.23 7.69
N ASP A 103 0.53 7.44 7.60
CA ASP A 103 1.22 7.86 6.39
C ASP A 103 1.02 6.87 5.25
N SER A 104 1.18 5.58 5.55
CA SER A 104 1.01 4.48 4.60
C SER A 104 -0.44 4.35 4.15
N PHE A 105 -1.40 4.37 5.08
CA PHE A 105 -2.83 4.35 4.76
C PHE A 105 -3.22 5.48 3.81
N LEU A 106 -2.82 6.72 4.12
CA LEU A 106 -3.12 7.89 3.29
C LEU A 106 -2.42 7.82 1.93
N MET A 107 -1.15 7.39 1.89
CA MET A 107 -0.39 7.30 0.65
C MET A 107 -0.97 6.26 -0.30
N TYR A 108 -1.24 5.04 0.18
CA TYR A 108 -1.83 3.99 -0.64
C TYR A 108 -3.26 4.35 -1.04
N SER A 109 -4.05 4.97 -0.17
CA SER A 109 -5.39 5.44 -0.53
C SER A 109 -5.34 6.52 -1.62
N ALA A 110 -4.45 7.50 -1.49
CA ALA A 110 -4.24 8.52 -2.52
C ALA A 110 -3.80 7.91 -3.85
N ARG A 111 -2.96 6.88 -3.81
CA ARG A 111 -2.51 6.13 -4.99
C ARG A 111 -3.66 5.34 -5.62
N ALA A 112 -4.47 4.66 -4.82
CA ALA A 112 -5.63 3.89 -5.23
C ALA A 112 -6.65 4.76 -5.98
N LEU A 113 -6.94 5.96 -5.45
CA LEU A 113 -7.86 6.91 -6.08
C LEU A 113 -7.45 7.29 -7.51
N LEU A 114 -6.15 7.33 -7.83
CA LEU A 114 -5.67 7.65 -9.18
C LEU A 114 -6.01 6.58 -10.24
N SER A 115 -6.46 5.40 -9.80
CA SER A 115 -7.00 4.39 -10.71
C SER A 115 -8.33 4.82 -11.34
N HIS A 116 -9.02 5.79 -10.71
CA HIS A 116 -10.27 6.35 -11.21
C HIS A 116 -10.02 7.53 -12.15
N PRO A 117 -10.61 7.55 -13.37
CA PRO A 117 -10.37 8.62 -14.33
C PRO A 117 -10.62 10.04 -13.81
N PRO A 118 -11.68 10.33 -13.02
CA PRO A 118 -11.92 11.68 -12.50
C PRO A 118 -10.80 12.18 -11.57
N HIS A 119 -10.27 11.31 -10.70
CA HIS A 119 -9.16 11.68 -9.82
C HIS A 119 -7.86 11.82 -10.59
N LEU A 120 -7.60 10.96 -11.59
CA LEU A 120 -6.45 11.11 -12.46
C LEU A 120 -6.48 12.47 -13.19
N GLN A 121 -7.61 12.82 -13.81
CA GLN A 121 -7.78 14.10 -14.49
C GLN A 121 -7.55 15.28 -13.55
N LYS A 122 -8.08 15.21 -12.32
CA LYS A 122 -7.86 16.23 -11.30
C LYS A 122 -6.39 16.34 -10.90
N PHE A 123 -5.69 15.22 -10.73
CA PHE A 123 -4.26 15.19 -10.43
C PHE A 123 -3.44 15.85 -11.54
N LEU A 124 -3.76 15.56 -12.80
CA LEU A 124 -3.09 16.14 -13.97
C LEU A 124 -3.36 17.66 -14.07
N HIS A 125 -4.59 18.10 -13.81
CA HIS A 125 -4.94 19.52 -13.76
C HIS A 125 -4.19 20.26 -12.65
N GLU A 126 -4.06 19.64 -11.48
CA GLU A 126 -3.38 20.20 -10.31
C GLU A 126 -1.86 19.95 -10.31
N ALA A 127 -1.28 19.41 -11.39
CA ALA A 127 0.10 18.94 -11.44
C ALA A 127 1.13 20.04 -11.12
N ASP A 128 0.88 21.29 -11.51
CA ASP A 128 1.76 22.42 -11.17
C ASP A 128 1.90 22.64 -9.66
N SER A 129 0.83 22.36 -8.92
CA SER A 129 0.81 22.48 -7.46
C SER A 129 1.29 21.19 -6.78
N LEU A 130 0.82 20.03 -7.26
CA LEU A 130 1.06 18.73 -6.65
C LEU A 130 2.46 18.16 -6.95
N VAL A 131 3.10 18.58 -8.04
CA VAL A 131 4.40 18.07 -8.51
C VAL A 131 5.40 19.23 -8.62
N PRO A 132 6.15 19.53 -7.53
CA PRO A 132 7.08 20.66 -7.51
C PRO A 132 8.27 20.48 -8.46
N ASN A 133 8.72 19.24 -8.66
CA ASN A 133 9.82 18.93 -9.54
C ASN A 133 9.38 19.10 -11.01
N LYS A 134 10.04 20.04 -11.72
CA LYS A 134 9.71 20.38 -13.11
C LYS A 134 9.89 19.20 -14.06
N GLU A 135 10.91 18.37 -13.83
CA GLU A 135 11.21 17.23 -14.69
C GLU A 135 10.19 16.12 -14.53
N ASP A 136 9.82 15.81 -13.28
CA ASP A 136 8.76 14.86 -12.97
C ASP A 136 7.42 15.30 -13.56
N ARG A 137 7.11 16.60 -13.45
CA ARG A 137 5.90 17.18 -14.04
C ARG A 137 5.91 17.13 -15.56
N ARG A 138 7.05 17.41 -16.19
CA ARG A 138 7.24 17.31 -17.65
C ARG A 138 6.98 15.88 -18.13
N LYS A 139 7.50 14.88 -17.42
CA LYS A 139 7.26 13.46 -17.72
C LYS A 139 5.80 13.08 -17.50
N LEU A 140 5.21 13.50 -16.39
CA LEU A 140 3.80 13.25 -16.08
C LEU A 140 2.87 13.70 -17.22
N LEU A 141 3.08 14.92 -17.72
CA LEU A 141 2.23 15.56 -18.74
C LEU A 141 2.69 15.28 -20.18
N ALA A 142 3.69 14.40 -20.39
CA ALA A 142 4.19 14.10 -21.72
C ALA A 142 3.13 13.38 -22.55
N SER A 143 2.73 14.01 -23.65
CA SER A 143 1.78 13.45 -24.64
C SER A 143 2.34 12.24 -25.39
N LYS A 144 3.66 12.10 -25.40
CA LYS A 144 4.39 10.96 -26.00
C LYS A 144 4.94 10.03 -24.94
N TRP A 145 4.97 8.72 -25.24
CA TRP A 145 5.47 7.71 -24.33
C TRP A 145 7.01 7.65 -24.31
N VAL A 146 7.61 8.69 -23.72
CA VAL A 146 9.06 8.91 -23.69
C VAL A 146 9.88 7.80 -23.03
N GLU A 147 9.29 6.96 -22.18
CA GLU A 147 9.99 5.88 -21.47
C GLU A 147 10.17 4.59 -22.29
N GLN A 148 9.28 4.29 -23.25
CA GLN A 148 9.35 3.05 -24.03
C GLN A 148 9.22 3.29 -25.53
N GLU A 149 8.15 3.98 -25.96
CA GLU A 149 7.85 4.21 -27.38
C GLU A 149 7.66 5.71 -27.68
N PRO A 150 8.75 6.47 -27.89
CA PRO A 150 8.71 7.94 -27.97
C PRO A 150 7.86 8.52 -29.11
N ASP A 151 7.58 7.73 -30.14
CA ASP A 151 6.78 8.17 -31.29
C ASP A 151 5.27 7.96 -31.08
N LYS A 152 4.88 7.11 -30.12
CA LYS A 152 3.48 6.81 -29.81
C LYS A 152 2.91 7.78 -28.79
N ASP A 153 1.61 8.02 -28.90
CA ASP A 153 0.85 8.78 -27.91
C ASP A 153 0.79 7.99 -26.60
N THR A 154 0.89 8.70 -25.47
CA THR A 154 0.88 8.12 -24.13
C THR A 154 -0.48 7.45 -23.86
N PRO A 155 -0.55 6.14 -23.61
CA PRO A 155 -1.78 5.47 -23.20
C PRO A 155 -2.25 5.97 -21.83
N GLU A 156 -3.56 5.94 -21.57
CA GLU A 156 -4.15 6.37 -20.29
C GLU A 156 -3.50 5.68 -19.07
N LYS A 157 -3.30 4.36 -19.16
CA LYS A 157 -2.62 3.56 -18.12
C LYS A 157 -1.22 4.08 -17.77
N VAL A 158 -0.51 4.68 -18.72
CA VAL A 158 0.82 5.27 -18.46
C VAL A 158 0.70 6.55 -17.65
N TYR A 159 -0.32 7.38 -17.88
CA TYR A 159 -0.60 8.53 -17.02
C TYR A 159 -0.94 8.10 -15.59
N THR A 160 -1.78 7.07 -15.42
CA THR A 160 -2.09 6.47 -14.12
C THR A 160 -0.82 6.02 -13.42
N TRP A 161 0.02 5.22 -14.10
CA TRP A 161 1.26 4.71 -13.53
C TRP A 161 2.24 5.82 -13.13
N ARG A 162 2.42 6.85 -13.99
CA ARG A 162 3.27 8.00 -13.67
C ARG A 162 2.75 8.75 -12.44
N ALA A 163 1.45 9.02 -12.38
CA ALA A 163 0.83 9.72 -11.25
C ALA A 163 0.96 8.91 -9.94
N GLN A 164 0.65 7.61 -9.99
CA GLN A 164 0.80 6.71 -8.85
C GLN A 164 2.25 6.62 -8.36
N SER A 165 3.22 6.58 -9.28
CA SER A 165 4.65 6.57 -8.97
C SER A 165 5.11 7.87 -8.28
N LEU A 166 4.49 9.01 -8.60
CA LEU A 166 4.77 10.28 -7.93
C LEU A 166 4.15 10.33 -6.54
N VAL A 167 2.93 9.82 -6.38
CA VAL A 167 2.26 9.73 -5.07
C VAL A 167 2.97 8.75 -4.14
N ALA A 168 3.50 7.63 -4.66
CA ALA A 168 4.26 6.66 -3.88
C ALA A 168 5.54 7.24 -3.23
N LYS A 169 6.04 8.36 -3.76
CA LYS A 169 7.20 9.08 -3.20
C LYS A 169 6.80 10.18 -2.22
N LYS A 170 5.50 10.42 -2.02
CA LYS A 170 4.99 11.43 -1.09
C LYS A 170 4.84 10.85 0.31
N THR A 171 5.03 11.72 1.28
CA THR A 171 4.79 11.44 2.70
C THR A 171 3.71 12.39 3.22
N PHE A 172 2.67 11.83 3.80
CA PHE A 172 1.57 12.44 4.54
C PHE A 172 1.90 12.62 6.02
N GLN A 173 3.12 13.06 6.27
CA GLN A 173 3.75 13.20 7.58
C GLN A 173 3.59 14.59 8.20
N SER A 174 2.63 15.36 7.67
CA SER A 174 2.33 16.73 8.06
C SER A 174 0.84 16.99 7.86
N HIS A 175 0.13 17.37 8.91
CA HIS A 175 -1.28 17.76 8.84
C HIS A 175 -1.57 18.80 7.74
N LYS A 176 -0.63 19.73 7.49
CA LYS A 176 -0.77 20.71 6.39
C LYS A 176 -0.70 20.06 5.02
N VAL A 177 0.20 19.09 4.84
CA VAL A 177 0.34 18.36 3.56
C VAL A 177 -0.87 17.47 3.33
N ILE A 178 -1.35 16.78 4.39
CA ILE A 178 -2.58 15.98 4.35
C ILE A 178 -3.74 16.86 3.89
N GLY A 179 -4.05 17.93 4.63
CA GLY A 179 -5.17 18.82 4.31
C GLY A 179 -5.06 19.41 2.92
N TRP A 180 -3.89 19.95 2.56
CA TRP A 180 -3.68 20.58 1.25
C TRP A 180 -3.80 19.60 0.08
N TYR A 181 -3.31 18.37 0.22
CA TYR A 181 -3.36 17.37 -0.85
C TYR A 181 -4.80 16.88 -1.04
N PHE A 182 -5.44 16.42 0.04
CA PHE A 182 -6.77 15.85 -0.04
C PHE A 182 -7.86 16.88 -0.34
N SER A 183 -7.70 18.15 0.07
CA SER A 183 -8.59 19.24 -0.36
C SER A 183 -8.57 19.48 -1.87
N ARG A 184 -7.46 19.15 -2.55
CA ARG A 184 -7.33 19.25 -4.01
C ARG A 184 -7.77 17.98 -4.70
N MET A 185 -7.55 16.81 -4.11
CA MET A 185 -7.83 15.52 -4.76
C MET A 185 -9.26 15.03 -4.61
N LEU A 186 -9.88 15.22 -3.44
CA LEU A 186 -11.23 14.74 -3.16
C LEU A 186 -12.27 15.67 -3.79
N THR A 187 -13.33 15.09 -4.33
CA THR A 187 -14.47 15.80 -4.93
C THR A 187 -15.59 16.04 -3.91
N THR A 188 -15.65 15.19 -2.89
CA THR A 188 -16.59 15.21 -1.79
C THR A 188 -16.10 16.16 -0.69
N PRO A 189 -16.96 17.03 -0.16
CA PRO A 189 -16.66 17.82 1.03
C PRO A 189 -16.25 16.91 2.19
N HIS A 190 -15.19 17.28 2.90
CA HIS A 190 -14.68 16.50 4.02
C HIS A 190 -14.15 17.41 5.13
N GLU A 191 -14.37 16.98 6.36
CA GLU A 191 -13.84 17.62 7.56
C GLU A 191 -13.03 16.58 8.33
N TRP A 192 -11.74 16.53 8.05
CA TRP A 192 -10.84 15.61 8.74
C TRP A 192 -10.27 16.28 10.01
N PRO A 193 -10.07 15.53 11.11
CA PRO A 193 -9.56 16.06 12.38
C PRO A 193 -8.05 16.35 12.34
N LEU A 194 -7.66 17.32 11.51
CA LEU A 194 -6.27 17.68 11.22
C LEU A 194 -5.57 18.33 12.42
N GLU A 195 -6.30 19.02 13.29
CA GLU A 195 -5.74 19.68 14.47
C GLU A 195 -5.47 18.68 15.60
N GLU A 196 -6.27 17.63 15.70
CA GLU A 196 -6.11 16.52 16.64
C GLU A 196 -4.84 15.71 16.30
N ILE A 197 -4.63 15.38 15.02
CA ILE A 197 -3.46 14.59 14.60
C ILE A 197 -2.16 15.40 14.58
N LYS A 198 -2.24 16.73 14.50
CA LYS A 198 -1.08 17.63 14.48
C LYS A 198 -0.16 17.45 15.68
N GLY A 199 -0.72 17.25 16.88
CA GLY A 199 0.06 16.98 18.09
C GLY A 199 0.88 15.70 17.97
N VAL A 200 0.26 14.63 17.49
CA VAL A 200 0.91 13.32 17.28
C VAL A 200 2.07 13.42 16.30
N ILE A 201 1.82 14.06 15.15
CA ILE A 201 2.83 14.27 14.11
C ILE A 201 4.00 15.12 14.62
N LYS A 202 3.74 16.20 15.38
CA LYS A 202 4.81 17.05 15.93
C LYS A 202 5.74 16.28 16.86
N ILE A 203 5.18 15.49 17.77
CA ILE A 203 5.96 14.66 18.70
C ILE A 203 6.80 13.65 17.91
N ARG A 204 6.20 12.98 16.91
CA ARG A 204 6.93 12.05 16.05
C ARG A 204 8.10 12.73 15.34
N ASN A 205 7.88 13.91 14.76
CA ASN A 205 8.94 14.66 14.08
C ASN A 205 10.07 15.08 15.04
N ALA A 206 9.75 15.39 16.30
CA ALA A 206 10.76 15.64 17.34
C ALA A 206 11.58 14.37 17.68
N LEU A 207 10.94 13.21 17.77
CA LEU A 207 11.63 11.93 17.99
C LEU A 207 12.57 11.57 16.84
N VAL A 208 12.14 11.74 15.59
CA VAL A 208 12.89 11.29 14.40
C VAL A 208 13.95 12.29 13.94
N HIS A 209 13.66 13.59 13.95
CA HIS A 209 14.56 14.60 13.35
C HIS A 209 15.37 15.40 14.39
N ARG A 210 15.00 15.32 15.66
CA ARG A 210 15.57 16.17 16.73
C ARG A 210 16.03 15.38 17.93
N ASN A 211 16.29 14.08 17.76
CA ASN A 211 16.75 13.17 18.80
C ASN A 211 15.87 13.20 20.07
N GLY A 212 14.55 13.40 19.90
CA GLY A 212 13.58 13.46 21.00
C GLY A 212 13.57 14.79 21.74
N VAL A 213 13.81 15.91 21.05
CA VAL A 213 13.74 17.27 21.60
C VAL A 213 12.78 18.13 20.77
N THR A 214 11.94 18.94 21.42
CA THR A 214 10.97 19.83 20.76
C THR A 214 11.62 21.07 20.11
N GLU A 215 10.80 21.92 19.48
CA GLU A 215 11.20 23.27 19.02
C GLU A 215 11.66 24.18 20.15
N SER A 216 11.07 24.02 21.34
CA SER A 216 11.39 24.75 22.56
C SER A 216 12.60 24.18 23.31
N LEU A 217 13.34 23.22 22.74
CA LEU A 217 14.45 22.52 23.38
C LEU A 217 14.05 21.67 24.60
N GLU A 218 12.80 21.23 24.66
CA GLU A 218 12.30 20.39 25.76
C GLU A 218 12.43 18.90 25.41
N PRO A 219 12.93 18.05 26.31
CA PRO A 219 12.98 16.61 26.07
C PRO A 219 11.58 16.01 25.95
N VAL A 220 11.41 15.13 24.97
CA VAL A 220 10.18 14.36 24.74
C VAL A 220 10.28 13.03 25.48
N TYR A 221 9.38 12.85 26.44
CA TYR A 221 9.19 11.58 27.15
C TYR A 221 7.97 10.87 26.58
N ILE A 222 8.18 9.65 26.08
CA ILE A 222 7.12 8.77 25.62
C ILE A 222 6.93 7.70 26.68
N SER A 223 5.67 7.44 27.01
CA SER A 223 5.23 6.36 27.88
C SER A 223 4.22 5.50 27.12
N SER A 224 3.92 4.31 27.63
CA SER A 224 2.87 3.44 27.08
C SER A 224 1.53 4.17 26.96
N GLY A 225 1.17 5.03 27.91
CA GLY A 225 -0.03 5.88 27.82
C GLY A 225 0.04 6.95 26.71
N SER A 226 1.24 7.48 26.43
CA SER A 226 1.46 8.38 25.27
C SER A 226 1.24 7.63 23.95
N VAL A 227 1.68 6.37 23.86
CA VAL A 227 1.47 5.53 22.68
C VAL A 227 -0.01 5.19 22.51
N GLN A 228 -0.70 4.77 23.58
CA GLN A 228 -2.14 4.50 23.55
C GLN A 228 -2.94 5.72 23.08
N ASN A 229 -2.62 6.92 23.57
CA ASN A 229 -3.25 8.14 23.08
C ASN A 229 -2.99 8.37 21.59
N ALA A 230 -1.76 8.15 21.11
CA ALA A 230 -1.44 8.27 19.69
C ALA A 230 -2.19 7.26 18.83
N ILE A 231 -2.31 5.99 19.28
CA ILE A 231 -3.11 4.95 18.62
C ILE A 231 -4.57 5.41 18.51
N CYS A 232 -5.18 5.86 19.61
CA CYS A 232 -6.56 6.34 19.61
C CYS A 232 -6.76 7.53 18.65
N THR A 233 -5.87 8.51 18.65
CA THR A 233 -5.94 9.68 17.75
C THR A 233 -5.78 9.27 16.28
N VAL A 234 -4.81 8.39 15.97
CA VAL A 234 -4.60 7.90 14.61
C VAL A 234 -5.80 7.07 14.13
N ARG A 235 -6.31 6.16 14.97
CA ARG A 235 -7.48 5.33 14.65
C ARG A 235 -8.72 6.18 14.37
N ALA A 236 -8.97 7.20 15.20
CA ALA A 236 -10.06 8.14 14.98
C ALA A 236 -9.90 8.91 13.66
N PHE A 237 -8.70 9.39 13.36
CA PHE A 237 -8.41 10.08 12.10
C PHE A 237 -8.63 9.16 10.89
N ILE A 238 -8.05 7.95 10.91
CA ILE A 238 -8.18 6.96 9.83
C ILE A 238 -9.65 6.61 9.61
N THR A 239 -10.44 6.46 10.67
CA THR A 239 -11.87 6.13 10.55
C THR A 239 -12.61 7.22 9.77
N VAL A 240 -12.46 8.50 10.15
CA VAL A 240 -13.10 9.62 9.45
C VAL A 240 -12.58 9.76 8.02
N ALA A 241 -11.28 9.64 7.81
CA ALA A 241 -10.68 9.74 6.48
C ALA A 241 -11.16 8.60 5.57
N ALA A 242 -11.24 7.38 6.09
CA ALA A 242 -11.66 6.20 5.36
C ALA A 242 -13.11 6.31 4.89
N GLU A 243 -14.02 6.89 5.68
CA GLU A 243 -15.40 7.12 5.25
C GLU A 243 -15.45 7.95 3.96
N THR A 244 -14.70 9.06 3.90
CA THR A 244 -14.62 9.89 2.69
C THR A 244 -13.95 9.14 1.53
N LEU A 245 -12.83 8.45 1.79
CA LEU A 245 -12.05 7.77 0.76
C LEU A 245 -12.82 6.60 0.14
N LEU A 246 -13.52 5.82 0.96
CA LEU A 246 -14.38 4.73 0.51
C LEU A 246 -15.59 5.24 -0.26
N GLN A 247 -16.15 6.39 0.13
CA GLN A 247 -17.23 7.02 -0.61
C GLN A 247 -16.75 7.44 -2.02
N GLU A 248 -15.60 8.09 -2.13
CA GLU A 248 -15.02 8.49 -3.43
C GLU A 248 -14.71 7.27 -4.30
N ASP A 249 -14.10 6.23 -3.71
CA ASP A 249 -13.80 4.99 -4.39
C ASP A 249 -15.09 4.31 -4.91
N ALA A 250 -16.14 4.25 -4.10
CA ALA A 250 -17.43 3.69 -4.51
C ALA A 250 -18.17 4.52 -5.57
N LEU A 251 -17.99 5.85 -5.58
CA LEU A 251 -18.60 6.73 -6.58
C LEU A 251 -18.03 6.51 -7.99
N TYR A 252 -16.76 6.12 -8.08
CA TYR A 252 -16.03 6.03 -9.35
C TYR A 252 -15.55 4.64 -9.73
N ARG A 253 -15.72 3.66 -8.84
CA ARG A 253 -15.59 2.25 -9.18
C ARG A 253 -16.62 1.92 -10.26
N THR A 254 -16.17 1.92 -11.50
CA THR A 254 -16.90 1.28 -12.59
C THR A 254 -16.89 -0.22 -12.28
N ASP A 255 -18.06 -0.84 -12.23
CA ASP A 255 -18.21 -2.28 -12.04
C ASP A 255 -17.48 -3.05 -13.17
N ASP A 256 -16.18 -3.27 -13.01
CA ASP A 256 -15.40 -4.18 -13.84
C ASP A 256 -15.22 -5.48 -13.05
N GLY A 257 -16.15 -6.41 -13.24
CA GLY A 257 -15.97 -7.83 -12.92
C GLY A 257 -17.00 -8.40 -11.96
N ILE A 258 -18.16 -8.76 -12.49
CA ILE A 258 -18.81 -10.00 -12.06
C ILE A 258 -17.77 -11.11 -12.32
N PHE A 259 -17.20 -11.68 -11.26
CA PHE A 259 -16.44 -12.92 -11.32
C PHE A 259 -17.35 -14.10 -11.68
#